data_AF-A0AAW0G842-F1
#
_entry.id   AF-A0AAW0G842-F1
#
_cell.length_a   1.000
_cell.length_b   1.000
_cell.length_c   1.000
_cell.angle_alpha   90.00
_cell.angle_beta   90.00
_cell.angle_gamma   90.00
#
_symmetry.space_group_name_H-M   'P 1'
#
loop_
_entity.id
_entity.type
_entity.pdbx_description
1 polymer ?
#
loop_
_entity_poly.entity_id
_entity_poly.type
_entity_poly.pdbx_seq_one_letter_code
_entity_poly.pdbx_strand_id
1 'polypeptide(L)'
;MAALKPPLLRGMQLKQGDEHKRMLWFILEKDYRVGDSFIGVDTIIIYKQVLREGWGPKLEDIGRKLVERGIPFMLIWPYQSLSCRTPAILSLSTTLQAANYIYSIDDYHAYVHQHLNLFWHPSLVKMAFCQGGIFWHLALESLGMGVPIPNCISGSLNDHISTIFTFETPGGRGMENILTDDKIEVICSMYVDATDIRNQMALRSWWPLPTV
;
A
#
# COMPACT_ATOMS: atom_id res chain seq x y z
N MET A 1 31.77 16.27 22.47
CA MET A 1 30.85 15.81 21.40
C MET A 1 29.44 15.81 21.98
N ALA A 2 28.60 16.78 21.58
CA ALA A 2 27.23 16.85 22.05
C ALA A 2 26.42 15.74 21.39
N ALA A 3 25.86 14.84 22.19
CA ALA A 3 24.92 13.83 21.71
C ALA A 3 23.69 14.56 21.15
N LEU A 4 23.49 14.48 19.83
CA LEU A 4 22.25 14.87 19.19
C LEU A 4 21.11 14.08 19.86
N LYS A 5 20.27 14.76 20.64
CA LYS A 5 19.04 14.17 21.17
C LYS A 5 18.26 13.62 19.97
N PRO A 6 17.95 12.30 19.95
CA PRO A 6 17.15 11.75 18.86
C PRO A 6 15.83 12.52 18.78
N PRO A 7 15.34 12.83 17.57
CA PRO A 7 14.08 13.53 17.41
C PRO A 7 12.99 12.77 18.17
N LEU A 8 12.22 13.50 18.98
CA LEU A 8 11.13 12.99 19.80
C LEU A 8 10.05 12.41 18.87
N LEU A 9 10.23 11.16 18.43
CA LEU A 9 9.12 10.41 17.87
C LEU A 9 8.13 10.19 19.02
N ARG A 10 6.90 10.63 18.79
CA ARG A 10 5.81 10.50 19.75
C ARG A 10 4.99 9.28 19.34
N GLY A 11 5.29 8.14 19.95
CA GLY A 11 4.44 6.95 19.81
C GLY A 11 3.08 7.25 20.44
N MET A 12 2.01 7.14 19.65
CA MET A 12 0.64 7.35 20.11
C MET A 12 -0.21 6.16 19.67
N GLN A 13 -1.02 5.63 20.58
CA GLN A 13 -1.90 4.51 20.31
C GLN A 13 -3.23 5.03 19.77
N LEU A 14 -3.63 4.57 18.59
CA LEU A 14 -4.97 4.85 18.04
C LEU A 14 -5.73 3.54 17.90
N LYS A 15 -6.99 3.53 18.36
CA LYS A 15 -7.91 2.42 18.13
C LYS A 15 -8.62 2.67 16.80
N GLN A 16 -8.49 1.74 15.87
CA GLN A 16 -9.38 1.66 14.71
C GLN A 16 -10.80 1.29 15.19
N GLY A 17 -11.81 1.79 14.48
CA GLY A 17 -13.23 1.48 14.74
C GLY A 17 -13.55 -0.02 14.65
N ASP A 18 -14.55 -0.40 15.44
CA ASP A 18 -15.01 -1.68 16.01
C ASP A 18 -14.60 -3.09 15.53
N GLU A 19 -13.94 -3.34 14.39
CA GLU A 19 -13.73 -4.74 13.95
C GLU A 19 -12.28 -5.23 13.94
N HIS A 20 -11.28 -4.34 13.86
CA HIS A 20 -9.87 -4.73 13.91
C HIS A 20 -9.04 -3.78 14.76
N LYS A 21 -8.82 -4.13 16.04
CA LYS A 21 -7.93 -3.40 16.96
C LYS A 21 -6.46 -3.59 16.56
N ARG A 22 -6.00 -3.00 15.46
CA ARG A 22 -4.57 -2.90 15.12
C ARG A 22 -3.92 -1.80 15.96
N MET A 23 -2.80 -2.12 16.59
CA MET A 23 -1.99 -1.15 17.32
C MET A 23 -1.04 -0.48 16.32
N LEU A 24 -1.07 0.85 16.27
CA LEU A 24 -0.22 1.63 15.36
C LEU A 24 0.75 2.51 16.13
N TRP A 25 1.95 2.64 15.60
CA TRP A 25 3.03 3.49 16.09
C TRP A 25 3.32 4.57 15.06
N PHE A 26 3.11 5.83 15.42
CA PHE A 26 3.28 6.95 14.51
C PHE A 26 4.67 7.55 14.56
N ILE A 27 5.16 7.91 13.39
CA ILE A 27 6.43 8.57 13.13
C ILE A 27 6.08 9.93 12.54
N LEU A 28 6.39 10.98 13.31
CA LEU A 28 6.11 12.37 12.96
C LEU A 28 7.42 13.07 12.55
N GLU A 29 7.33 13.96 11.57
CA GLU A 29 8.43 14.87 11.26
C GLU A 29 8.69 15.82 12.44
N LYS A 30 9.94 16.27 12.59
CA LYS A 30 10.36 17.11 13.72
C LYS A 30 9.55 18.41 13.84
N ASP A 31 9.14 18.97 12.70
CA ASP A 31 8.41 20.23 12.60
C ASP A 31 6.91 20.02 12.35
N TYR A 32 6.38 18.85 12.72
CA TYR A 32 4.99 18.46 12.52
C TYR A 32 4.00 19.54 12.98
N ARG A 33 3.12 19.92 12.06
CA ARG A 33 1.97 20.80 12.28
C ARG A 33 0.70 19.98 12.21
N VAL A 34 -0.32 20.47 12.90
CA VAL A 34 -1.69 19.94 12.75
C VAL A 34 -2.09 20.11 11.28
N GLY A 35 -2.36 18.99 10.61
CA GLY A 35 -2.61 19.00 9.17
C GLY A 35 -1.41 18.57 8.33
N ASP A 36 -0.34 18.02 8.90
CA ASP A 36 0.72 17.37 8.13
C ASP A 36 0.46 15.87 7.98
N SER A 37 1.00 15.28 6.91
CA SER A 37 1.03 13.83 6.74
C SER A 37 1.99 13.17 7.72
N PHE A 38 1.79 11.88 7.99
CA PHE A 38 2.70 11.10 8.83
C PHE A 38 2.73 9.63 8.46
N ILE A 39 3.73 8.90 8.98
CA ILE A 39 3.89 7.47 8.75
C ILE A 39 3.44 6.69 10.00
N GLY A 40 2.64 5.66 9.81
CA GLY A 40 2.29 4.68 10.85
C GLY A 40 2.96 3.34 10.59
N VAL A 41 3.37 2.62 11.64
CA VAL A 41 3.85 1.23 11.54
C VAL A 41 3.11 0.36 12.55
N ASP A 42 2.94 -0.92 12.23
CA ASP A 42 2.14 -1.88 13.01
C ASP A 42 2.86 -2.42 14.25
N THR A 43 4.20 -2.46 14.23
CA THR A 43 4.99 -3.01 15.32
C THR A 43 5.94 -1.99 15.96
N ILE A 44 6.08 -2.09 17.29
CA ILE A 44 7.04 -1.30 18.05
C ILE A 44 8.50 -1.61 17.64
N ILE A 45 8.74 -2.79 17.07
CA ILE A 45 10.06 -3.23 16.61
C ILE A 45 10.51 -2.36 15.44
N ILE A 46 9.65 -2.21 14.42
CA ILE A 46 9.92 -1.33 13.26
C ILE A 46 10.11 0.11 13.74
N TYR A 47 9.22 0.60 14.60
CA TYR A 47 9.34 1.95 15.17
C TYR A 47 10.69 2.17 15.87
N LYS A 48 11.12 1.23 16.71
CA LYS A 48 12.44 1.30 17.39
C LYS A 48 13.60 1.20 16.40
N GLN A 49 13.45 0.43 15.32
CA GLN A 49 14.48 0.34 14.28
C GLN A 49 14.66 1.68 13.57
N VAL A 50 13.55 2.33 13.17
CA VAL A 50 13.59 3.69 12.58
C VAL A 50 14.34 4.67 13.48
N LEU A 51 14.05 4.63 14.79
CA LEU A 51 14.73 5.46 15.79
C LEU A 51 16.22 5.18 15.92
N ARG A 52 16.59 3.90 15.98
CA ARG A 52 17.98 3.46 16.20
C ARG A 52 18.86 3.78 15.01
N GLU A 53 18.35 3.55 13.81
CA GLU A 53 19.07 3.77 12.56
C GLU A 53 19.04 5.23 12.09
N GLY A 54 18.16 6.05 12.69
CA GLY A 54 18.08 7.48 12.38
C GLY A 54 17.64 7.77 10.95
N TRP A 55 16.67 7.03 10.40
CA TRP A 55 16.21 7.18 9.01
C TRP A 55 15.54 8.53 8.66
N GLY A 56 15.39 9.45 9.63
CA GLY A 56 14.81 10.79 9.46
C GLY A 56 15.84 11.91 9.32
N PRO A 57 15.44 13.19 9.38
CA PRO A 57 14.20 13.69 10.01
C PRO A 57 12.97 13.77 9.09
N LYS A 58 13.14 13.69 7.77
CA LYS A 58 12.03 13.82 6.81
C LYS A 58 11.28 12.51 6.63
N LEU A 59 9.96 12.58 6.44
CA LEU A 59 9.13 11.39 6.21
C LEU A 59 9.48 10.66 4.91
N GLU A 60 9.89 11.39 3.87
CA GLU A 60 10.32 10.82 2.60
C GLU A 60 11.53 9.90 2.74
N ASP A 61 12.49 10.26 3.60
CA ASP A 61 13.68 9.46 3.85
C ASP A 61 13.32 8.19 4.63
N ILE A 62 12.40 8.31 5.60
CA ILE A 62 11.91 7.18 6.39
C ILE A 62 11.13 6.20 5.51
N GLY A 63 10.15 6.69 4.75
CA GLY A 63 9.36 5.86 3.86
C GLY A 63 10.23 5.22 2.78
N ARG A 64 11.24 5.93 2.25
CA ARG A 64 12.21 5.31 1.33
C ARG A 64 12.92 4.13 1.97
N LYS A 65 13.39 4.27 3.21
CA LYS A 65 14.08 3.19 3.92
C LYS A 65 13.18 2.00 4.26
N LEU A 66 11.89 2.25 4.49
CA LEU A 66 10.87 1.21 4.68
C LEU A 66 10.62 0.46 3.37
N VAL A 67 10.42 1.17 2.27
CA VAL A 67 10.25 0.57 0.93
C VAL A 67 11.50 -0.18 0.49
N GLU A 68 12.71 0.37 0.64
CA GLU A 68 13.96 -0.34 0.31
C GLU A 68 14.07 -1.71 1.02
N ARG A 69 13.41 -1.87 2.16
CA ARG A 69 13.43 -3.09 2.98
C ARG A 69 12.16 -3.93 2.85
N GLY A 70 11.18 -3.53 2.04
CA GLY A 70 9.87 -4.18 1.95
C GLY A 70 9.10 -4.20 3.27
N ILE A 71 9.37 -3.24 4.16
CA ILE A 71 8.70 -3.15 5.46
C ILE A 71 7.34 -2.47 5.25
N PRO A 72 6.23 -3.08 5.66
CA PRO A 72 4.91 -2.48 5.53
C PRO A 72 4.76 -1.27 6.45
N PHE A 73 4.07 -0.24 5.96
CA PHE A 73 3.77 0.98 6.70
C PHE A 73 2.53 1.67 6.14
N MET A 74 1.96 2.55 6.94
CA MET A 74 0.81 3.35 6.59
C MET A 74 1.27 4.76 6.27
N LEU A 75 0.79 5.31 5.16
CA LEU A 75 0.87 6.74 4.93
C LEU A 75 -0.47 7.38 5.24
N ILE A 76 -0.41 8.39 6.10
CA ILE A 76 -1.58 9.04 6.65
C ILE A 76 -1.60 10.48 6.19
N TRP A 77 -2.74 10.92 5.66
CA TRP A 77 -2.99 12.29 5.26
C TRP A 77 -4.06 12.95 6.13
N PRO A 78 -3.98 14.27 6.32
CA PRO A 78 -5.01 15.03 7.02
C PRO A 78 -6.30 15.12 6.18
N TYR A 79 -7.46 14.93 6.82
CA TYR A 79 -8.77 14.95 6.13
C TYR A 79 -9.08 16.28 5.41
N GLN A 80 -8.54 17.41 5.90
CA GLN A 80 -8.81 18.74 5.35
C GLN A 80 -8.11 19.03 4.00
N SER A 81 -7.23 18.13 3.53
CA SER A 81 -6.39 18.36 2.35
C SER A 81 -7.02 17.95 1.01
N LEU A 82 -8.32 17.64 0.97
CA LEU A 82 -8.95 17.02 -0.20
C LEU A 82 -9.89 17.93 -0.98
N SER A 83 -9.55 18.14 -2.26
CA SER A 83 -10.53 18.35 -3.31
C SER A 83 -10.92 16.98 -3.87
N CYS A 84 -12.06 16.43 -3.44
CA CYS A 84 -12.55 15.16 -3.95
C CYS A 84 -12.86 15.30 -5.46
N ARG A 85 -11.99 14.79 -6.32
CA ARG A 85 -12.32 14.56 -7.73
C ARG A 85 -12.75 13.10 -7.87
N THR A 86 -13.80 12.87 -8.64
CA THR A 86 -14.39 11.54 -8.86
C THR A 86 -13.30 10.52 -9.23
N PRO A 87 -13.28 9.33 -8.60
CA PRO A 87 -12.29 8.31 -8.93
C PRO A 87 -12.47 7.89 -10.39
N ALA A 88 -11.36 7.86 -11.14
CA ALA A 88 -11.33 7.14 -12.40
C ALA A 88 -11.37 5.65 -12.03
N ILE A 89 -12.54 5.02 -12.16
CA ILE A 89 -12.69 3.59 -11.93
C ILE A 89 -11.85 2.89 -12.99
N LEU A 90 -10.70 2.35 -12.59
CA LEU A 90 -10.08 1.28 -13.36
C LEU A 90 -11.07 0.12 -13.32
N SER A 91 -11.87 -0.01 -14.37
CA SER A 91 -12.76 -1.16 -14.60
C SER A 91 -11.88 -2.37 -14.87
N LEU A 92 -11.32 -2.94 -13.81
CA LEU A 92 -10.54 -4.16 -13.86
C LEU A 92 -11.49 -5.28 -13.44
N SER A 93 -11.99 -6.02 -14.42
CA SER A 93 -12.84 -7.18 -14.17
C SER A 93 -11.99 -8.43 -14.07
N THR A 94 -12.23 -9.22 -13.03
CA THR A 94 -11.76 -10.61 -12.92
C THR A 94 -12.24 -11.37 -14.16
N THR A 95 -11.33 -12.03 -14.87
CA THR A 95 -11.65 -12.73 -16.12
C THR A 95 -12.26 -14.10 -15.81
N LEU A 96 -13.38 -14.41 -16.48
CA LEU A 96 -13.99 -15.73 -16.47
C LEU A 96 -13.39 -16.59 -17.58
N GLN A 97 -12.89 -17.77 -17.21
CA GLN A 97 -12.24 -18.69 -18.10
C GLN A 97 -13.10 -19.94 -18.33
N ALA A 98 -13.05 -20.46 -19.55
CA ALA A 98 -13.84 -21.63 -19.94
C ALA A 98 -13.43 -22.87 -19.15
N ALA A 99 -14.37 -23.81 -18.99
CA ALA A 99 -14.07 -25.09 -18.35
C ALA A 99 -12.97 -25.83 -19.11
N ASN A 100 -11.98 -26.32 -18.36
CA ASN A 100 -10.77 -26.99 -18.87
C ASN A 100 -9.89 -26.15 -19.80
N TYR A 101 -9.92 -24.82 -19.67
CA TYR A 101 -8.95 -23.97 -20.37
C TYR A 101 -7.52 -24.38 -19.98
N ILE A 102 -6.68 -24.66 -20.98
CA ILE A 102 -5.28 -24.98 -20.78
C ILE A 102 -4.47 -23.70 -21.01
N TYR A 103 -3.92 -23.16 -19.93
CA TYR A 103 -3.08 -21.98 -19.98
C TYR A 103 -1.82 -22.24 -20.81
N SER A 104 -1.62 -21.37 -21.79
CA SER A 104 -0.46 -21.32 -22.66
C SER A 104 0.60 -20.35 -22.12
N ILE A 105 1.77 -20.37 -22.75
CA ILE A 105 2.83 -19.38 -22.47
C ILE A 105 2.40 -17.96 -22.88
N ASP A 106 1.54 -17.83 -23.89
CA ASP A 106 1.03 -16.54 -24.35
C ASP A 106 0.09 -15.92 -23.31
N ASP A 107 -0.70 -16.73 -22.62
CA ASP A 107 -1.53 -16.27 -21.50
C ASP A 107 -0.67 -15.71 -20.37
N TYR A 108 0.44 -16.38 -20.05
CA TYR A 108 1.39 -15.90 -19.06
C TYR A 108 2.04 -14.57 -19.50
N HIS A 109 2.44 -14.44 -20.76
CA HIS A 109 2.99 -13.17 -21.26
C HIS A 109 1.97 -12.04 -21.26
N ALA A 110 0.72 -12.31 -21.67
CA ALA A 110 -0.37 -11.34 -21.60
C ALA A 110 -0.60 -10.87 -20.16
N TYR A 111 -0.58 -11.81 -19.22
CA TYR A 111 -0.65 -11.54 -17.78
C TYR A 111 0.51 -10.61 -17.33
N VAL A 112 1.77 -10.94 -17.64
CA VAL A 112 2.92 -10.11 -17.27
C VAL A 112 2.80 -8.70 -17.85
N HIS A 113 2.38 -8.57 -19.12
CA HIS A 113 2.16 -7.26 -19.74
C HIS A 113 1.07 -6.44 -19.05
N GLN A 114 -0.07 -7.06 -18.72
CA GLN A 114 -1.15 -6.39 -17.98
C GLN A 114 -0.66 -5.93 -16.60
N HIS A 115 0.07 -6.79 -15.90
CA HIS A 115 0.65 -6.51 -14.60
C HIS A 115 1.63 -5.34 -14.63
N LEU A 116 2.54 -5.31 -15.61
CA LEU A 116 3.43 -4.17 -15.82
C LEU A 116 2.62 -2.89 -15.97
N ASN A 117 1.59 -2.87 -16.83
CA ASN A 117 0.75 -1.69 -17.05
C ASN A 117 0.00 -1.22 -15.80
N LEU A 118 -0.41 -2.12 -14.90
CA LEU A 118 -1.05 -1.75 -13.62
C LEU A 118 -0.14 -0.86 -12.77
N PHE A 119 1.14 -1.22 -12.68
CA PHE A 119 2.14 -0.47 -11.90
C PHE A 119 2.64 0.80 -12.56
N TRP A 120 2.14 1.17 -13.75
CA TRP A 120 2.30 2.54 -14.25
C TRP A 120 1.43 3.53 -13.48
N HIS A 121 0.42 3.07 -12.73
CA HIS A 121 -0.40 3.95 -11.92
C HIS A 121 0.32 4.31 -10.60
N PRO A 122 0.71 5.59 -10.36
CA PRO A 122 1.55 5.96 -9.22
C PRO A 122 0.95 5.61 -7.86
N SER A 123 -0.37 5.70 -7.77
CA SER A 123 -1.14 5.42 -6.56
C SER A 123 -1.21 3.93 -6.27
N LEU A 124 -1.24 3.07 -7.30
CA LEU A 124 -1.20 1.62 -7.11
C LEU A 124 0.17 1.19 -6.61
N VAL A 125 1.23 1.74 -7.20
CA VAL A 125 2.61 1.57 -6.73
C VAL A 125 2.75 1.97 -5.28
N LYS A 126 2.25 3.16 -4.93
CA LYS A 126 2.28 3.67 -3.56
C LYS A 126 1.58 2.74 -2.58
N MET A 127 0.36 2.31 -2.89
CA MET A 127 -0.39 1.37 -2.05
C MET A 127 0.35 0.03 -1.91
N ALA A 128 0.88 -0.51 -2.99
CA ALA A 128 1.64 -1.76 -2.98
C ALA A 128 2.91 -1.67 -2.12
N PHE A 129 3.62 -0.54 -2.18
CA PHE A 129 4.77 -0.26 -1.34
C PHE A 129 4.41 -0.10 0.14
N CYS A 130 3.32 0.59 0.46
CA CYS A 130 2.81 0.69 1.83
C CYS A 130 2.41 -0.70 2.39
N GLN A 131 1.76 -1.53 1.57
CA GLN A 131 1.29 -2.85 1.98
C GLN A 131 2.44 -3.85 2.22
N GLY A 132 3.59 -3.67 1.56
CA GLY A 132 4.73 -4.58 1.68
C GLY A 132 4.47 -5.95 1.04
N GLY A 133 5.23 -6.96 1.48
CA GLY A 133 5.00 -8.36 1.11
C GLY A 133 5.05 -8.62 -0.40
N ILE A 134 4.09 -9.40 -0.92
CA ILE A 134 4.03 -9.76 -2.34
C ILE A 134 3.78 -8.54 -3.22
N PHE A 135 2.92 -7.60 -2.80
CA PHE A 135 2.62 -6.40 -3.59
C PHE A 135 3.86 -5.52 -3.79
N TRP A 136 4.68 -5.39 -2.75
CA TRP A 136 5.96 -4.68 -2.83
C TRP A 136 6.92 -5.35 -3.83
N HIS A 137 7.04 -6.68 -3.78
CA HIS A 137 7.89 -7.41 -4.73
C HIS A 137 7.41 -7.20 -6.17
N LEU A 138 6.11 -7.35 -6.41
CA LEU A 138 5.48 -7.18 -7.72
C LEU A 138 5.65 -5.76 -8.27
N ALA A 139 5.49 -4.75 -7.42
CA ALA A 139 5.72 -3.36 -7.80
C ALA A 139 7.19 -3.11 -8.15
N LEU A 140 8.13 -3.62 -7.34
CA LEU A 140 9.56 -3.48 -7.61
C LEU A 140 10.01 -4.19 -8.89
N GLU A 141 9.51 -5.40 -9.13
CA GLU A 141 9.81 -6.14 -10.35
C GLU A 141 9.29 -5.40 -11.59
N SER A 142 8.10 -4.81 -11.48
CA SER A 142 7.47 -4.09 -12.59
C SER A 142 8.13 -2.76 -12.92
N LEU A 143 8.60 -2.05 -11.91
CA LEU A 143 9.24 -0.74 -12.05
C LEU A 143 10.75 -0.84 -12.28
N GLY A 144 11.38 -1.92 -11.83
CA GLY A 144 12.82 -2.07 -11.76
C GLY A 144 13.44 -1.30 -10.58
N MET A 145 14.60 -1.79 -10.13
CA MET A 145 15.34 -1.28 -8.95
C MET A 145 15.82 0.19 -9.06
N GLY A 146 15.68 0.81 -10.25
CA GLY A 146 16.14 2.16 -10.52
C GLY A 146 15.09 3.26 -10.37
N VAL A 147 13.82 2.92 -10.14
CA VAL A 147 12.77 3.93 -10.02
C VAL A 147 12.90 4.68 -8.69
N PRO A 148 12.99 6.02 -8.72
CA PRO A 148 13.07 6.81 -7.51
C PRO A 148 11.80 6.60 -6.67
N ILE A 149 11.96 5.89 -5.55
CA ILE A 149 11.02 5.79 -4.43
C ILE A 149 10.54 7.16 -3.84
N PRO A 150 11.22 8.33 -3.99
CA PRO A 150 10.81 9.58 -3.34
C PRO A 150 9.38 10.04 -3.66
N ASN A 151 8.87 9.77 -4.86
CA ASN A 151 7.54 10.24 -5.28
C ASN A 151 6.38 9.42 -4.69
N CYS A 152 6.66 8.28 -4.03
CA CYS A 152 5.62 7.47 -3.44
C CYS A 152 5.12 8.07 -2.12
N ILE A 153 5.94 8.83 -1.39
CA ILE A 153 5.56 9.40 -0.10
C ILE A 153 5.07 10.85 -0.26
N SER A 154 5.71 11.63 -1.14
CA SER A 154 5.27 12.98 -1.50
C SER A 154 4.12 12.94 -2.50
N GLY A 155 2.91 13.32 -2.10
CA GLY A 155 1.79 13.39 -3.04
C GLY A 155 0.47 13.71 -2.35
N SER A 156 -0.40 14.43 -3.07
CA SER A 156 -1.78 14.68 -2.66
C SER A 156 -2.60 13.39 -2.76
N LEU A 157 -3.54 13.18 -1.84
CA LEU A 157 -4.52 12.09 -1.89
C LEU A 157 -5.51 12.24 -3.08
N ASN A 158 -5.31 13.22 -3.96
CA ASN A 158 -6.09 13.45 -5.18
C ASN A 158 -6.02 12.30 -6.20
N ASP A 159 -5.18 11.30 -5.98
CA ASP A 159 -5.11 10.12 -6.83
C ASP A 159 -6.21 9.09 -6.53
N HIS A 160 -7.41 9.42 -7.01
CA HIS A 160 -8.43 8.64 -7.74
C HIS A 160 -8.70 7.14 -7.56
N ILE A 161 -8.00 6.36 -6.74
CA ILE A 161 -8.13 4.89 -6.83
C ILE A 161 -8.59 4.19 -5.54
N SER A 162 -8.80 4.83 -4.40
CA SER A 162 -8.89 4.09 -3.13
C SER A 162 -10.09 4.32 -2.22
N THR A 163 -10.45 3.26 -1.49
CA THR A 163 -11.20 3.38 -0.25
C THR A 163 -10.37 4.14 0.76
N ILE A 164 -10.98 5.18 1.34
CA ILE A 164 -10.33 6.01 2.32
C ILE A 164 -10.78 5.58 3.71
N PHE A 165 -9.84 5.10 4.52
CA PHE A 165 -10.09 4.82 5.92
C PHE A 165 -9.88 6.07 6.74
N THR A 166 -10.89 6.47 7.50
CA THR A 166 -10.76 7.58 8.44
C THR A 166 -10.45 7.08 9.84
N PHE A 167 -9.51 7.73 10.51
CA PHE A 167 -9.19 7.45 11.91
C PHE A 167 -9.02 8.76 12.67
N GLU A 168 -9.30 8.70 13.97
CA GLU A 168 -9.01 9.82 14.86
C GLU A 168 -7.50 9.90 15.08
N THR A 169 -6.94 11.10 14.99
CA THR A 169 -5.52 11.40 15.17
C THR A 169 -5.38 12.55 16.15
N PRO A 170 -4.19 12.75 16.76
CA PRO A 170 -3.95 13.96 17.56
C PRO A 170 -4.14 15.26 16.78
N GLY A 171 -4.09 15.24 15.44
CA GLY A 171 -4.32 16.39 14.57
C GLY A 171 -5.74 16.48 13.97
N GLY A 172 -6.69 15.65 14.40
CA GLY A 172 -8.04 15.58 13.81
C GLY A 172 -8.29 14.26 13.09
N ARG A 173 -9.08 14.25 12.00
CA ARG A 173 -9.26 13.02 11.21
C ARG A 173 -8.11 12.84 10.24
N GLY A 174 -7.50 11.67 10.27
CA GLY A 174 -6.57 11.21 9.26
C GLY A 174 -7.28 10.31 8.25
N MET A 175 -6.66 10.17 7.09
CA MET A 175 -7.10 9.35 5.97
C MET A 175 -5.95 8.46 5.53
N GLU A 176 -6.25 7.19 5.29
CA GLU A 176 -5.31 6.22 4.72
C GLU A 176 -5.90 5.68 3.42
N ASN A 177 -5.01 5.46 2.47
CA ASN A 177 -5.30 4.85 1.19
C ASN A 177 -4.90 3.36 1.26
N ILE A 178 -5.86 2.45 1.13
CA ILE A 178 -5.60 1.00 1.14
C ILE A 178 -5.94 0.31 -0.18
N LEU A 179 -5.28 -0.82 -0.43
CA LEU A 179 -5.70 -1.77 -1.46
C LEU A 179 -7.05 -2.36 -1.06
N THR A 180 -8.04 -2.23 -1.94
CA THR A 180 -9.34 -2.91 -1.81
C THR A 180 -9.21 -4.34 -2.33
N ASP A 181 -10.10 -5.24 -1.90
CA ASP A 181 -10.09 -6.63 -2.35
C ASP A 181 -10.08 -6.72 -3.87
N ASP A 182 -10.96 -6.01 -4.59
CA ASP A 182 -10.97 -5.96 -6.07
C ASP A 182 -9.59 -5.63 -6.69
N LYS A 183 -8.80 -4.75 -6.06
CA LYS A 183 -7.46 -4.42 -6.56
C LYS A 183 -6.45 -5.49 -6.21
N ILE A 184 -6.57 -6.09 -5.03
CA ILE A 184 -5.76 -7.25 -4.66
C ILE A 184 -5.99 -8.36 -5.68
N GLU A 185 -7.25 -8.62 -6.03
CA GLU A 185 -7.60 -9.61 -7.04
C GLU A 185 -6.91 -9.32 -8.35
N VAL A 186 -6.94 -8.07 -8.79
CA VAL A 186 -6.34 -7.68 -10.07
C VAL A 186 -4.81 -7.71 -10.03
N ILE A 187 -4.17 -7.21 -8.98
CA ILE A 187 -2.70 -7.26 -8.83
C ILE A 187 -2.22 -8.71 -8.79
N CYS A 188 -2.90 -9.57 -8.02
CA CYS A 188 -2.62 -11.00 -7.97
C CYS A 188 -3.07 -11.74 -9.24
N SER A 189 -3.72 -11.03 -10.16
CA SER A 189 -4.27 -11.55 -11.42
C SER A 189 -5.11 -12.79 -11.19
N MET A 190 -6.11 -12.59 -10.34
CA MET A 190 -7.14 -13.56 -10.08
C MET A 190 -8.02 -13.74 -11.30
N TYR A 191 -8.41 -14.99 -11.51
CA TYR A 191 -9.34 -15.40 -12.54
C TYR A 191 -10.22 -16.53 -12.01
N VAL A 192 -11.37 -16.69 -12.64
CA VAL A 192 -12.33 -17.71 -12.25
C VAL A 192 -12.41 -18.75 -13.35
N ASP A 193 -12.07 -19.99 -13.04
CA ASP A 193 -12.27 -21.12 -13.94
C ASP A 193 -13.65 -21.73 -13.68
N ALA A 194 -14.44 -21.92 -14.74
CA ALA A 194 -15.57 -22.85 -14.66
C ALA A 194 -15.01 -24.27 -14.46
N THR A 195 -15.56 -25.05 -13.52
CA THR A 195 -15.16 -26.47 -13.37
C THR A 195 -16.05 -27.37 -14.23
N ASP A 196 -15.64 -28.62 -14.40
CA ASP A 196 -16.43 -29.65 -15.09
C ASP A 196 -17.74 -30.01 -14.38
N ILE A 197 -17.92 -29.53 -13.15
CA ILE A 197 -19.13 -29.71 -12.36
C ILE A 197 -20.01 -28.47 -12.54
N ARG A 198 -21.25 -28.66 -12.99
CA ARG A 198 -22.21 -27.56 -13.20
C ARG A 198 -22.28 -26.65 -11.97
N ASN A 199 -22.17 -25.34 -12.22
CA ASN A 199 -22.24 -24.26 -11.23
C ASN A 199 -21.12 -24.24 -10.18
N GLN A 200 -20.04 -25.00 -10.37
CA GLN A 200 -18.85 -24.84 -9.54
C GLN A 200 -17.81 -23.99 -10.28
N MET A 201 -17.24 -23.05 -9.54
CA MET A 201 -16.20 -22.15 -10.01
C MET A 201 -14.98 -22.31 -9.11
N ALA A 202 -13.79 -22.31 -9.71
CA ALA A 202 -12.53 -22.32 -9.00
C ALA A 202 -11.85 -20.97 -9.14
N LEU A 203 -11.55 -20.35 -8.01
CA LEU A 203 -10.75 -19.12 -7.96
C LEU A 203 -9.28 -19.49 -8.06
N ARG A 204 -8.58 -18.88 -9.01
CA ARG A 204 -7.14 -19.10 -9.21
C ARG A 204 -6.43 -17.76 -9.36
N SER A 205 -5.12 -17.78 -9.19
CA SER A 205 -4.26 -16.60 -9.36
C SER A 205 -2.87 -17.02 -9.84
N TRP A 206 -2.22 -16.11 -10.54
CA TRP A 206 -0.83 -16.27 -10.95
C TRP A 206 0.15 -16.01 -9.81
N TRP A 207 -0.26 -15.23 -8.80
CA TRP A 207 0.52 -14.97 -7.59
C TRP A 207 -0.15 -15.49 -6.33
N PRO A 208 0.62 -15.77 -5.27
CA PRO A 208 0.06 -16.05 -3.96
C PRO A 208 -0.91 -14.94 -3.54
N LEU A 209 -2.11 -15.36 -3.15
CA LEU A 209 -3.06 -14.44 -2.53
C LEU A 209 -2.54 -14.08 -1.13
N PRO A 210 -2.72 -12.83 -0.69
CA PRO A 210 -2.44 -12.48 0.70
C PRO A 210 -3.28 -13.38 1.61
N THR A 211 -2.64 -14.00 2.59
CA THR A 211 -3.37 -14.67 3.67
C THR A 211 -4.13 -13.61 4.46
N VAL A 212 -5.46 -13.72 4.46
CA VAL A 212 -6.38 -12.92 5.28
C VAL A 212 -6.14 -13.17 6.76
#